data_AF-A0A4R1JY67-F1
#
_entry.id   AF-A0A4R1JY67-F1
#
_cell.length_a   1.000
_cell.length_b   1.000
_cell.length_c   1.000
_cell.angle_alpha   90.00
_cell.angle_beta   90.00
_cell.angle_gamma   90.00
#
_symmetry.space_group_name_H-M   'P 1'
#
loop_
_entity.id
_entity.type
_entity.pdbx_description
1 polymer ?
#
loop_
_entity_poly.entity_id
_entity_poly.type
_entity_poly.pdbx_seq_one_letter_code
_entity_poly.pdbx_strand_id
1 'polypeptide(L)'
;MKNALLIVAVIALSVLFFLNCYMFPDSHEELIGKPKSEKTNLEISNNNGFAIVELFTSEGCSSCPPADELITKLQKETSSKNIYLLAYHVDYWDRLGWKDQFSSNEFTIRQQKYQDWLHLFVMYTPQFIINGTTEFAGYNEAALDKKVSDALKIKTLFDLKLNAKSNKDSLEVDFKTNMLEKNTSLFVATIQKQGISNVIRGENKGNILHHTQIVRRLNSFSLTQKDGKVKILKPENYNLNDFQIIGFIQNTVTGKILITTKADLQ
;
A
#
# COMPACT_ATOMS: atom_id res chain seq x y z
N MET A 1 -44.92 12.06 -68.38
CA MET A 1 -45.32 13.00 -67.31
C MET A 1 -46.59 12.48 -66.64
N LYS A 2 -46.47 12.03 -65.38
CA LYS A 2 -47.53 11.80 -64.36
C LYS A 2 -48.57 10.71 -64.69
N ASN A 3 -49.07 9.88 -63.80
CA ASN A 3 -48.72 9.33 -62.49
C ASN A 3 -49.82 8.30 -62.19
N ALA A 4 -49.57 7.44 -61.20
CA ALA A 4 -50.56 6.66 -60.44
C ALA A 4 -51.03 5.31 -61.03
N LEU A 5 -50.22 4.28 -60.78
CA LEU A 5 -50.62 2.87 -60.70
C LEU A 5 -50.25 2.37 -59.28
N LEU A 6 -50.98 1.37 -58.76
CA LEU A 6 -51.07 0.86 -57.37
C LEU A 6 -52.01 1.69 -56.49
N ILE A 7 -53.31 1.43 -56.44
CA ILE A 7 -54.04 0.20 -56.04
C ILE A 7 -53.63 -0.28 -54.64
N VAL A 8 -54.59 -0.01 -53.76
CA VAL A 8 -54.72 -0.26 -52.34
C VAL A 8 -55.20 -1.69 -52.07
N ALA A 9 -54.80 -2.22 -50.91
CA ALA A 9 -55.44 -3.26 -50.10
C ALA A 9 -55.40 -4.71 -50.63
N VAL A 10 -54.72 -5.68 -50.00
CA VAL A 10 -54.87 -6.25 -48.63
C VAL A 10 -55.89 -7.42 -48.63
N ILE A 11 -55.45 -8.51 -47.97
CA ILE A 11 -56.20 -9.67 -47.40
C ILE A 11 -56.30 -10.97 -48.24
N ALA A 12 -55.41 -11.88 -47.87
CA ALA A 12 -55.64 -13.27 -47.45
C ALA A 12 -56.55 -14.19 -48.28
N LEU A 13 -55.94 -15.28 -48.76
CA LEU A 13 -56.40 -16.68 -48.78
C LEU A 13 -55.49 -17.34 -49.83
N SER A 14 -54.64 -18.29 -49.52
CA SER A 14 -55.08 -19.62 -49.16
C SER A 14 -53.85 -20.50 -49.01
N VAL A 15 -53.85 -21.24 -47.91
CA VAL A 15 -53.14 -22.49 -47.67
C VAL A 15 -53.10 -23.33 -48.94
N LEU A 16 -51.91 -23.71 -49.43
CA LEU A 16 -51.57 -24.98 -50.11
C LEU A 16 -50.22 -24.84 -50.83
N PHE A 17 -49.44 -25.93 -50.84
CA PHE A 17 -48.02 -26.10 -51.21
C PHE A 17 -47.06 -25.82 -50.04
N PHE A 18 -46.78 -26.72 -49.09
CA PHE A 18 -46.52 -28.17 -49.14
C PHE A 18 -45.59 -28.63 -50.28
N LEU A 19 -44.52 -29.31 -49.86
CA LEU A 19 -43.46 -30.01 -50.62
C LEU A 19 -42.21 -29.21 -51.01
N ASN A 20 -41.20 -29.24 -50.14
CA ASN A 20 -39.92 -29.94 -50.37
C ASN A 20 -39.00 -29.67 -49.17
N CYS A 21 -38.79 -30.63 -48.28
CA CYS A 21 -37.83 -31.76 -48.36
C CYS A 21 -36.55 -31.44 -47.56
N TYR A 22 -35.94 -32.51 -47.03
CA TYR A 22 -34.71 -32.56 -46.22
C TYR A 22 -34.97 -32.26 -44.73
N MET A 23 -35.34 -33.25 -43.91
CA MET A 23 -34.56 -34.45 -43.59
C MET A 23 -33.12 -34.05 -43.25
N PHE A 24 -32.85 -33.73 -41.98
CA PHE A 24 -31.49 -33.78 -41.44
C PHE A 24 -31.50 -34.53 -40.10
N PRO A 25 -30.56 -35.49 -39.91
CA PRO A 25 -30.57 -36.42 -38.80
C PRO A 25 -29.90 -35.82 -37.57
N ASP A 26 -30.42 -36.21 -36.40
CA ASP A 26 -29.70 -36.15 -35.13
C ASP A 26 -28.45 -37.05 -35.18
N SER A 27 -27.39 -36.56 -34.52
CA SER A 27 -26.16 -37.26 -34.11
C SER A 27 -25.14 -37.65 -35.18
N HIS A 28 -23.91 -37.14 -35.01
CA HIS A 28 -22.61 -37.82 -35.17
C HIS A 28 -21.53 -36.80 -34.70
N GLU A 29 -20.89 -37.02 -33.56
CA GLU A 29 -19.58 -37.71 -33.44
C GLU A 29 -18.46 -36.66 -33.33
N GLU A 30 -17.99 -36.40 -32.12
CA GLU A 30 -16.70 -36.97 -31.67
C GLU A 30 -15.50 -36.48 -32.51
N LEU A 31 -15.27 -35.17 -32.53
CA LEU A 31 -13.96 -34.60 -32.86
C LEU A 31 -13.79 -33.31 -32.06
N ILE A 32 -13.13 -33.39 -30.90
CA ILE A 32 -12.23 -32.39 -30.30
C ILE A 32 -11.78 -32.99 -28.96
N GLY A 33 -10.54 -33.46 -28.91
CA GLY A 33 -9.90 -33.89 -27.68
C GLY A 33 -9.96 -32.77 -26.64
N LYS A 34 -10.42 -33.10 -25.43
CA LYS A 34 -10.36 -32.18 -24.29
C LYS A 34 -8.90 -31.79 -24.04
N PRO A 35 -8.53 -30.50 -24.10
CA PRO A 35 -7.24 -30.09 -23.57
C PRO A 35 -7.23 -30.40 -22.07
N LYS A 36 -6.29 -31.26 -21.68
CA LYS A 36 -5.96 -31.57 -20.29
C LYS A 36 -5.46 -30.26 -19.68
N SER A 37 -6.34 -29.52 -18.98
CA SER A 37 -5.90 -28.31 -18.29
C SER A 37 -4.98 -28.74 -17.15
N GLU A 38 -3.69 -28.47 -17.33
CA GLU A 38 -2.77 -28.38 -16.22
C GLU A 38 -3.33 -27.33 -15.26
N LYS A 39 -3.75 -27.77 -14.08
CA LYS A 39 -4.08 -26.90 -12.96
C LYS A 39 -2.78 -26.25 -12.50
N THR A 40 -2.39 -25.15 -13.13
CA THR A 40 -1.45 -24.21 -12.54
C THR A 40 -2.18 -23.58 -11.35
N ASN A 41 -1.94 -24.10 -10.15
CA ASN A 41 -2.25 -23.39 -8.90
C ASN A 41 -1.33 -22.16 -8.83
N LEU A 42 -1.67 -21.13 -9.59
CA LEU A 42 -1.27 -19.77 -9.26
C LEU A 42 -2.16 -19.38 -8.08
N GLU A 43 -1.57 -19.39 -6.89
CA GLU A 43 -2.17 -18.80 -5.70
C GLU A 43 -2.74 -17.44 -6.08
N ILE A 44 -4.03 -17.24 -5.78
CA ILE A 44 -4.79 -16.03 -6.08
C ILE A 44 -3.98 -14.83 -5.56
N SER A 45 -3.46 -14.01 -6.48
CA SER A 45 -2.94 -12.71 -6.12
C SER A 45 -4.07 -11.94 -5.46
N ASN A 46 -3.83 -11.45 -4.25
CA ASN A 46 -4.85 -10.74 -3.49
C ASN A 46 -5.07 -9.39 -4.20
N ASN A 47 -6.03 -9.36 -5.13
CA ASN A 47 -6.32 -8.25 -6.05
C ASN A 47 -7.06 -7.10 -5.34
N ASN A 48 -6.63 -6.80 -4.11
CA ASN A 48 -7.19 -5.81 -3.22
C ASN A 48 -6.22 -4.62 -3.17
N GLY A 49 -6.76 -3.40 -3.14
CA GLY A 49 -5.92 -2.23 -2.94
C GLY A 49 -5.30 -2.21 -1.54
N PHE A 50 -4.29 -1.37 -1.38
CA PHE A 50 -3.60 -1.15 -0.12
C PHE A 50 -3.37 0.35 0.09
N ALA A 51 -3.18 0.74 1.34
CA ALA A 51 -2.69 2.06 1.70
C ALA A 51 -1.51 1.91 2.64
N ILE A 52 -0.37 2.46 2.28
CA ILE A 52 0.68 2.82 3.25
C ILE A 52 0.49 4.29 3.59
N VAL A 53 0.36 4.57 4.88
CA VAL A 53 0.15 5.90 5.46
C VAL A 53 1.39 6.22 6.25
N GLU A 54 2.17 7.18 5.74
CA GLU A 54 3.40 7.62 6.37
C GLU A 54 3.14 8.98 7.02
N LEU A 55 3.29 9.06 8.34
CA LEU A 55 3.22 10.30 9.11
C LEU A 55 4.64 10.77 9.41
N PHE A 56 4.96 12.01 9.07
CA PHE A 56 6.16 12.70 9.53
C PHE A 56 5.76 13.63 10.68
N THR A 57 6.31 13.37 11.87
CA THR A 57 5.96 14.00 13.15
C THR A 57 7.21 14.31 13.97
N SER A 58 7.06 15.00 15.11
CA SER A 58 8.11 15.18 16.11
C SER A 58 7.51 15.58 17.46
N GLU A 59 8.06 15.09 18.55
CA GLU A 59 7.71 15.56 19.90
C GLU A 59 8.07 17.03 20.13
N GLY A 60 9.02 17.57 19.37
CA GLY A 60 9.39 18.99 19.43
C GLY A 60 8.41 19.94 18.72
N CYS A 61 7.45 19.39 17.97
CA CYS A 61 6.46 20.12 17.19
C CYS A 61 5.11 20.17 17.94
N SER A 62 4.70 21.36 18.39
CA SER A 62 3.43 21.53 19.14
C SER A 62 2.16 21.21 18.34
N SER A 63 2.20 21.31 17.01
CA SER A 63 1.06 21.01 16.14
C SER A 63 0.93 19.52 15.77
N CYS A 64 1.88 18.69 16.19
CA CYS A 64 1.96 17.29 15.82
C CYS A 64 1.06 16.32 16.63
N PRO A 65 0.80 16.51 17.95
CA PRO A 65 -0.01 15.57 18.73
C PRO A 65 -1.39 15.22 18.13
N PRO A 66 -2.16 16.16 17.53
CA PRO A 66 -3.40 15.80 16.86
C PRO A 66 -3.22 14.80 15.71
N ALA A 67 -2.12 14.87 14.95
CA ALA A 67 -1.85 13.92 13.87
C ALA A 67 -1.45 12.52 14.40
N ASP A 68 -0.73 12.48 15.53
CA ASP A 68 -0.40 11.23 16.23
C ASP A 68 -1.65 10.56 16.81
N GLU A 69 -2.64 11.35 17.25
CA GLU A 69 -3.96 10.84 17.62
C GLU A 69 -4.73 10.28 16.41
N LEU A 70 -4.68 10.95 15.25
CA LEU A 70 -5.32 10.48 14.03
C LEU A 70 -4.77 9.14 13.54
N ILE A 71 -3.44 8.93 13.55
CA ILE A 71 -2.87 7.64 13.15
C ILE A 71 -3.26 6.53 14.14
N THR A 72 -3.37 6.86 15.43
CA THR A 72 -3.85 5.94 16.48
C THR A 72 -5.31 5.58 16.28
N LYS A 73 -6.16 6.55 15.95
CA LYS A 73 -7.57 6.34 15.63
C LYS A 73 -7.72 5.46 14.39
N LEU A 74 -7.01 5.78 13.32
CA LEU A 74 -7.01 5.02 12.07
C LEU A 74 -6.61 3.56 12.31
N GLN A 75 -5.59 3.29 13.14
CA GLN A 75 -5.19 1.94 13.49
C GLN A 75 -6.33 1.14 14.13
N LYS A 76 -7.04 1.73 15.10
CA LYS A 76 -8.14 1.09 15.84
C LYS A 76 -9.32 0.78 14.91
N GLU A 77 -9.66 1.69 14.02
CA GLU A 77 -10.83 1.58 13.14
C GLU A 77 -10.60 0.67 11.93
N THR A 78 -9.34 0.38 11.60
CA THR A 78 -9.01 -0.29 10.33
C THR A 78 -8.10 -1.51 10.45
N SER A 79 -8.03 -2.10 11.66
CA SER A 79 -7.18 -3.26 11.95
C SER A 79 -7.39 -4.49 11.05
N SER A 80 -8.50 -4.58 10.31
CA SER A 80 -8.80 -5.67 9.36
C SER A 80 -8.62 -5.30 7.88
N LYS A 81 -8.18 -4.07 7.55
CA LYS A 81 -7.98 -3.59 6.17
C LYS A 81 -6.50 -3.67 5.78
N ASN A 82 -6.22 -3.65 4.47
CA ASN A 82 -4.86 -3.56 3.92
C ASN A 82 -4.26 -2.15 4.10
N ILE A 83 -4.21 -1.67 5.34
CA ILE A 83 -3.66 -0.35 5.71
C ILE A 83 -2.43 -0.57 6.59
N TYR A 84 -1.33 0.09 6.20
CA TYR A 84 -0.02 -0.04 6.81
C TYR A 84 0.41 1.34 7.29
N LEU A 85 0.61 1.50 8.59
CA LEU A 85 0.86 2.80 9.21
C LEU A 85 2.33 2.88 9.62
N LEU A 86 2.98 3.98 9.29
CA LEU A 86 4.39 4.24 9.61
C LEU A 86 4.55 5.67 10.11
N ALA A 87 4.89 5.85 11.38
CA ALA A 87 5.20 7.15 11.97
C ALA A 87 6.71 7.37 12.01
N TYR A 88 7.18 8.39 11.31
CA TYR A 88 8.57 8.80 11.17
C TYR A 88 8.79 10.07 11.98
N HIS A 89 9.63 9.98 13.02
CA HIS A 89 9.98 11.13 13.84
C HIS A 89 11.18 11.87 13.22
N VAL A 90 10.97 13.08 12.74
CA VAL A 90 12.04 13.89 12.13
C VAL A 90 12.85 14.60 13.22
N ASP A 91 14.13 14.84 12.95
CA ASP A 91 15.08 15.36 13.95
C ASP A 91 15.32 16.89 13.87
N TYR A 92 14.83 17.58 12.83
CA TYR A 92 15.08 19.02 12.67
C TYR A 92 14.37 19.91 13.71
N TRP A 93 13.49 19.33 14.53
CA TRP A 93 12.89 19.97 15.72
C TRP A 93 13.76 19.83 16.98
N ASP A 94 14.70 18.87 17.03
CA ASP A 94 15.48 18.57 18.24
C ASP A 94 16.37 19.73 18.69
N ARG A 95 16.72 20.60 17.75
CA ARG A 95 17.47 21.84 18.00
C ARG A 95 16.75 22.85 18.90
N LEU A 96 15.45 22.67 19.15
CA LEU A 96 14.63 23.56 19.98
C LEU A 96 14.65 23.19 21.48
N GLY A 97 15.55 22.29 21.89
CA GLY A 97 15.86 22.03 23.31
C GLY A 97 15.18 20.81 23.92
N TRP A 98 14.40 20.05 23.13
CA TRP A 98 13.93 18.71 23.43
C TRP A 98 14.36 17.77 22.32
N LYS A 99 15.10 16.71 22.66
CA LYS A 99 15.45 15.66 21.72
C LYS A 99 14.40 14.57 21.79
N ASP A 100 13.63 14.42 20.72
CA ASP A 100 12.68 13.34 20.57
C ASP A 100 13.43 11.98 20.58
N GLN A 101 13.01 11.06 21.44
CA GLN A 101 13.69 9.77 21.60
C GLN A 101 13.50 8.82 20.40
N PHE A 102 12.52 9.12 19.54
CA PHE A 102 12.20 8.35 18.34
C PHE A 102 12.79 9.00 17.07
N SER A 103 13.30 10.23 17.15
CA SER A 103 13.78 10.96 15.99
C SER A 103 15.02 10.34 15.35
N SER A 104 15.16 10.55 14.04
CA SER A 104 16.35 10.17 13.28
C SER A 104 16.54 11.06 12.05
N ASN A 105 17.79 11.42 11.76
CA ASN A 105 18.15 12.10 10.52
C ASN A 105 17.77 11.29 9.27
N GLU A 106 17.75 9.95 9.34
CA GLU A 106 17.26 9.11 8.23
C GLU A 106 15.80 9.43 7.86
N PHE A 107 14.99 9.83 8.83
CA PHE A 107 13.58 10.13 8.63
C PHE A 107 13.39 11.54 8.09
N THR A 108 14.22 12.49 8.51
CA THR A 108 14.34 13.81 7.86
C THR A 108 14.75 13.66 6.39
N ILE A 109 15.76 12.83 6.09
CA ILE A 109 16.20 12.55 4.72
C ILE A 109 15.07 11.87 3.91
N ARG A 110 14.30 10.96 4.53
CA ARG A 110 13.13 10.36 3.87
C ARG A 110 12.08 11.41 3.51
N GLN A 111 11.79 12.35 4.41
CA GLN A 111 10.86 13.44 4.13
C GLN A 111 11.37 14.33 2.99
N GLN A 112 12.67 14.62 2.98
CA GLN A 112 13.30 15.41 1.93
C GLN A 112 13.16 14.75 0.55
N LYS A 113 13.28 13.42 0.46
CA LYS A 113 12.99 12.71 -0.81
C LYS A 113 11.55 12.90 -1.28
N TYR A 114 10.59 12.93 -0.37
CA TYR A 114 9.19 13.25 -0.73
C TYR A 114 9.01 14.70 -1.16
N GLN A 115 9.73 15.64 -0.54
CA GLN A 115 9.75 17.03 -1.00
C GLN A 115 10.17 17.09 -2.48
N ASP A 116 11.21 16.35 -2.86
CA ASP A 116 11.70 16.32 -4.24
C ASP A 116 10.72 15.63 -5.20
N TRP A 117 10.23 14.44 -4.85
CA TRP A 117 9.31 13.65 -5.69
C TRP A 117 7.95 14.33 -5.89
N LEU A 118 7.47 15.08 -4.90
CA LEU A 118 6.17 15.75 -4.91
C LEU A 118 6.28 17.25 -5.25
N HIS A 119 7.48 17.72 -5.58
CA HIS A 119 7.76 19.12 -5.93
C HIS A 119 7.27 20.13 -4.87
N LEU A 120 7.48 19.81 -3.60
CA LEU A 120 7.10 20.67 -2.49
C LEU A 120 8.17 21.73 -2.24
N PHE A 121 7.76 22.94 -1.86
CA PHE A 121 8.69 24.03 -1.59
C PHE A 121 9.33 23.96 -0.19
N VAL A 122 8.66 23.31 0.76
CA VAL A 122 9.07 23.26 2.17
C VAL A 122 8.76 21.89 2.78
N MET A 123 9.66 21.41 3.64
CA MET A 123 9.35 20.36 4.60
C MET A 123 8.59 20.96 5.78
N TYR A 124 7.60 20.22 6.27
CA TYR A 124 6.78 20.64 7.39
C TYR A 124 6.27 19.44 8.18
N THR A 125 5.89 19.65 9.43
CA THR A 125 5.18 18.65 10.25
C THR A 125 3.94 19.28 10.90
N PRO A 126 2.90 18.48 11.17
CA PRO A 126 2.74 17.08 10.77
C PRO A 126 2.40 16.95 9.28
N GLN A 127 2.99 15.97 8.60
CA GLN A 127 2.73 15.69 7.18
C GLN A 127 2.37 14.21 6.99
N PHE A 128 1.26 13.93 6.30
CA PHE A 128 0.93 12.60 5.83
C PHE A 128 1.32 12.40 4.37
N ILE A 129 1.84 11.22 4.03
CA ILE A 129 2.05 10.73 2.68
C ILE A 129 1.29 9.42 2.49
N ILE A 130 0.52 9.31 1.40
CA ILE A 130 -0.25 8.11 1.04
C ILE A 130 0.36 7.46 -0.20
N ASN A 131 0.77 6.19 -0.10
CA ASN A 131 1.38 5.41 -1.19
C ASN A 131 2.54 6.10 -1.91
N GLY A 132 3.19 7.06 -1.23
CA GLY A 132 4.30 7.84 -1.75
C GLY A 132 3.96 8.84 -2.86
N THR A 133 2.67 9.06 -3.16
CA THR A 133 2.23 9.88 -4.30
C THR A 133 1.32 11.03 -3.94
N THR A 134 0.84 11.10 -2.70
CA THR A 134 -0.11 12.14 -2.28
C THR A 134 0.23 12.58 -0.87
N GLU A 135 0.38 13.88 -0.70
CA GLU A 135 0.67 14.49 0.60
C GLU A 135 -0.45 15.41 1.07
N PHE A 136 -0.50 15.66 2.37
CA PHE A 136 -1.35 16.66 3.00
C PHE A 136 -0.93 16.88 4.46
N ALA A 137 -1.33 18.02 5.01
CA ALA A 137 -1.04 18.35 6.40
C ALA A 137 -1.90 17.57 7.41
N GLY A 138 -1.27 17.20 8.53
CA GLY A 138 -1.78 16.22 9.50
C GLY A 138 -2.98 16.63 10.36
N TYR A 139 -3.60 17.79 10.10
CA TYR A 139 -4.74 18.28 10.88
C TYR A 139 -6.12 17.93 10.28
N ASN A 140 -6.17 17.24 9.14
CA ASN A 140 -7.41 17.00 8.40
C ASN A 140 -7.80 15.51 8.36
N GLU A 141 -8.60 15.08 9.33
CA GLU A 141 -9.12 13.71 9.44
C GLU A 141 -9.91 13.28 8.19
N ALA A 142 -10.84 14.12 7.73
CA ALA A 142 -11.65 13.80 6.56
C ALA A 142 -10.80 13.61 5.29
N ALA A 143 -9.71 14.36 5.16
CA ALA A 143 -8.76 14.17 4.06
C ALA A 143 -7.99 12.85 4.19
N LEU A 144 -7.57 12.47 5.41
CA LEU A 144 -6.94 11.17 5.66
C LEU A 144 -7.86 10.02 5.27
N ASP A 145 -9.08 10.01 5.78
CA ASP A 145 -10.07 8.97 5.50
C ASP A 145 -10.37 8.86 4.00
N LYS A 146 -10.59 9.99 3.35
CA LYS A 146 -10.88 10.02 1.91
C LYS A 146 -9.70 9.45 1.11
N LYS A 147 -8.47 9.92 1.37
CA LYS A 147 -7.28 9.51 0.60
C LYS A 147 -6.94 8.04 0.83
N VAL A 148 -7.08 7.54 2.06
CA VAL A 148 -6.91 6.12 2.39
C VAL A 148 -7.98 5.28 1.69
N SER A 149 -9.25 5.71 1.73
CA SER A 149 -10.35 5.02 1.04
C SER A 149 -10.12 4.97 -0.47
N ASP A 150 -9.66 6.06 -1.08
CA ASP A 150 -9.35 6.11 -2.50
C ASP A 150 -8.16 5.21 -2.86
N ALA A 151 -7.11 5.17 -2.03
CA ALA A 151 -5.99 4.25 -2.21
C ALA A 151 -6.41 2.77 -2.19
N LEU A 152 -7.31 2.39 -1.27
CA LEU A 152 -7.82 1.02 -1.15
C LEU A 152 -8.65 0.56 -2.36
N LYS A 153 -9.19 1.48 -3.17
CA LYS A 153 -9.93 1.15 -4.40
C LYS A 153 -8.99 0.80 -5.56
N ILE A 154 -7.73 1.23 -5.50
CA ILE A 154 -6.75 1.00 -6.56
C ILE A 154 -6.19 -0.40 -6.40
N LYS A 155 -6.59 -1.31 -7.29
CA LYS A 155 -6.10 -2.69 -7.30
C LYS A 155 -4.66 -2.76 -7.80
N THR A 156 -3.90 -3.70 -7.27
CA THR A 156 -2.54 -4.02 -7.72
C THR A 156 -2.47 -5.49 -8.15
N LEU A 157 -1.70 -5.75 -9.22
CA LEU A 157 -1.38 -7.10 -9.67
C LEU A 157 -0.05 -7.60 -9.08
N PHE A 158 0.67 -6.72 -8.39
CA PHE A 158 1.93 -7.06 -7.74
C PHE A 158 1.69 -7.78 -6.41
N ASP A 159 2.59 -8.68 -6.08
CA ASP A 159 2.61 -9.41 -4.82
C ASP A 159 3.98 -9.28 -4.16
N LEU A 160 3.99 -9.29 -2.83
CA LEU A 160 5.18 -9.29 -2.00
C LEU A 160 4.92 -10.14 -0.76
N LYS A 161 5.76 -11.15 -0.57
CA LYS A 161 5.80 -11.97 0.64
C LYS A 161 7.11 -11.75 1.36
N LEU A 162 7.04 -11.60 2.69
CA LEU A 162 8.20 -11.43 3.56
C LEU A 162 8.10 -12.44 4.71
N ASN A 163 9.17 -13.21 4.93
CA ASN A 163 9.33 -14.02 6.13
C ASN A 163 10.54 -13.50 6.89
N ALA A 164 10.37 -13.16 8.16
CA ALA A 164 11.44 -12.60 8.97
C ALA A 164 11.77 -13.56 10.11
N LYS A 165 13.06 -13.93 10.20
CA LYS A 165 13.60 -14.77 11.27
C LYS A 165 14.52 -13.97 12.17
N SER A 166 14.28 -14.07 13.46
CA SER A 166 15.09 -13.39 14.48
C SER A 166 16.34 -14.19 14.84
N ASN A 167 17.52 -13.59 14.63
CA ASN A 167 18.81 -14.07 15.13
C ASN A 167 19.26 -13.19 16.32
N LYS A 168 20.44 -13.40 16.93
CA LYS A 168 20.86 -12.62 18.12
C LYS A 168 20.79 -11.09 17.89
N ASP A 169 21.53 -10.59 16.91
CA ASP A 169 21.71 -9.14 16.69
C ASP A 169 21.02 -8.60 15.42
N SER A 170 20.37 -9.47 14.65
CA SER A 170 19.82 -9.13 13.33
C SER A 170 18.50 -9.85 13.04
N LEU A 171 17.78 -9.33 12.05
CA LEU A 171 16.67 -10.01 11.40
C LEU A 171 17.12 -10.42 9.99
N GLU A 172 16.96 -11.70 9.67
CA GLU A 172 17.06 -12.18 8.29
C GLU A 172 15.66 -12.13 7.69
N VAL A 173 15.51 -11.46 6.54
CA VAL A 173 14.23 -11.27 5.86
C VAL A 173 14.32 -11.90 4.48
N ASP A 174 13.63 -13.03 4.32
CA ASP A 174 13.39 -13.66 3.04
C ASP A 174 12.27 -12.89 2.33
N PHE A 175 12.49 -12.50 1.07
CA PHE A 175 11.48 -11.84 0.25
C PHE A 175 11.18 -12.63 -1.01
N LYS A 176 9.94 -12.53 -1.49
CA LYS A 176 9.51 -13.03 -2.79
C LYS A 176 8.48 -12.08 -3.39
N THR A 177 8.63 -11.72 -4.66
CA THR A 177 7.73 -10.82 -5.40
C THR A 177 7.57 -11.28 -6.84
N ASN A 178 6.44 -10.96 -7.46
CA ASN A 178 6.25 -11.14 -8.90
C ASN A 178 6.71 -9.91 -9.73
N MET A 179 7.15 -8.84 -9.06
CA MET A 179 7.54 -7.57 -9.67
C MET A 179 9.06 -7.43 -9.75
N LEU A 180 9.55 -6.96 -10.91
CA LEU A 180 10.93 -6.56 -11.09
C LEU A 180 10.98 -5.45 -12.14
N GLU A 181 11.11 -4.20 -11.69
CA GLU A 181 11.16 -3.02 -12.54
C GLU A 181 12.40 -2.19 -12.26
N LYS A 182 12.88 -1.44 -13.26
CA LYS A 182 13.98 -0.49 -13.07
C LYS A 182 13.60 0.55 -12.02
N ASN A 183 14.60 1.07 -11.31
CA ASN A 183 14.42 2.12 -10.32
C ASN A 183 13.47 1.71 -9.19
N THR A 184 13.47 0.44 -8.79
CA THR A 184 12.70 -0.03 -7.63
C THR A 184 13.63 -0.55 -6.54
N SER A 185 13.21 -0.36 -5.30
CA SER A 185 13.90 -0.90 -4.13
C SER A 185 12.90 -1.53 -3.17
N LEU A 186 13.30 -2.63 -2.54
CA LEU A 186 12.64 -3.18 -1.38
C LEU A 186 13.04 -2.35 -0.17
N PHE A 187 12.06 -1.74 0.48
CA PHE A 187 12.21 -1.12 1.78
C PHE A 187 11.71 -2.08 2.85
N VAL A 188 12.44 -2.16 3.96
CA VAL A 188 12.07 -2.95 5.14
C VAL A 188 12.12 -2.05 6.36
N ALA A 189 10.96 -1.77 6.92
CA ALA A 189 10.76 -0.92 8.09
C ALA A 189 10.61 -1.79 9.34
N THR A 190 11.40 -1.50 10.37
CA THR A 190 11.21 -2.06 11.71
C THR A 190 10.38 -1.10 12.54
N ILE A 191 9.17 -1.53 12.90
CA ILE A 191 8.15 -0.71 13.53
C ILE A 191 7.98 -1.11 14.99
N GLN A 192 8.16 -0.19 15.91
CA GLN A 192 7.70 -0.31 17.29
C GLN A 192 6.21 0.04 17.33
N LYS A 193 5.37 -0.88 17.79
CA LYS A 193 3.90 -0.78 17.70
C LYS A 193 3.36 0.40 18.51
N GLN A 194 3.92 0.63 19.69
CA GLN A 194 3.49 1.64 20.66
C GLN A 194 4.71 2.23 21.40
N GLY A 195 4.63 3.51 21.77
CA GLY A 195 5.63 4.18 22.58
C GLY A 195 5.02 5.31 23.40
N ILE A 196 5.64 5.63 24.53
CA ILE A 196 5.23 6.70 25.43
C ILE A 196 6.45 7.54 25.76
N SER A 197 6.26 8.86 25.80
CA SER A 197 7.32 9.80 26.16
C SER A 197 6.79 10.85 27.12
N ASN A 198 7.59 11.20 28.12
CA ASN A 198 7.33 12.33 29.00
C ASN A 198 8.20 13.50 28.55
N VAL A 199 7.58 14.49 27.91
CA VAL A 199 8.29 15.61 27.31
C VAL A 199 8.65 16.64 28.38
N ILE A 200 9.94 16.80 28.68
CA ILE A 200 10.39 17.66 29.79
C ILE A 200 10.85 19.06 29.35
N ARG A 201 10.98 19.32 28.03
CA ARG A 201 11.42 20.61 27.44
C ARG A 201 10.73 20.86 26.10
N GLY A 202 10.95 22.04 25.51
CA GLY A 202 10.38 22.40 24.21
C GLY A 202 8.89 22.76 24.27
N GLU A 203 8.26 22.85 23.11
CA GLU A 203 6.88 23.34 22.97
C GLU A 203 5.85 22.42 23.65
N ASN A 204 6.13 21.11 23.71
CA ASN A 204 5.24 20.11 24.34
C ASN A 204 5.60 19.80 25.80
N LYS A 205 6.38 20.65 26.47
CA LYS A 205 6.81 20.43 27.87
C LYS A 205 5.63 20.16 28.80
N GLY A 206 5.73 19.09 29.59
CA GLY A 206 4.76 18.68 30.59
C GLY A 206 3.72 17.66 30.09
N ASN A 207 3.70 17.39 28.78
CA ASN A 207 2.79 16.42 28.20
C ASN A 207 3.39 15.00 28.23
N ILE A 208 2.51 14.02 28.44
CA ILE A 208 2.79 12.61 28.15
C ILE A 208 2.23 12.34 26.75
N LEU A 209 3.13 12.04 25.81
CA LEU A 209 2.77 11.77 24.42
C LEU A 209 2.73 10.27 24.17
N HIS A 210 1.71 9.84 23.43
CA HIS A 210 1.50 8.46 23.02
C HIS A 210 1.70 8.35 21.51
N HIS A 211 2.53 7.40 21.10
CA HIS A 211 2.93 7.23 19.72
C HIS A 211 2.61 5.84 19.23
N THR A 212 2.07 5.75 18.02
CA THR A 212 1.61 4.51 17.41
C THR A 212 2.43 4.26 16.13
N GLN A 213 2.86 3.00 15.93
CA GLN A 213 3.51 2.56 14.68
C GLN A 213 4.80 3.32 14.34
N ILE A 214 5.65 3.50 15.36
CA ILE A 214 6.90 4.26 15.30
C ILE A 214 7.94 3.49 14.49
N VAL A 215 8.40 4.08 13.40
CA VAL A 215 9.52 3.52 12.62
C VAL A 215 10.80 3.71 13.42
N ARG A 216 11.52 2.62 13.71
CA ARG A 216 12.82 2.66 14.41
C ARG A 216 14.01 2.46 13.48
N ARG A 217 13.80 1.79 12.34
CA ARG A 217 14.77 1.60 11.26
C ARG A 217 14.03 1.51 9.93
N LEU A 218 14.62 2.05 8.87
CA LEU A 218 14.18 1.86 7.50
C LEU A 218 15.38 1.49 6.62
N ASN A 219 15.45 0.23 6.19
CA ASN A 219 16.51 -0.25 5.30
C ASN A 219 15.99 -0.33 3.87
N SER A 220 16.83 0.01 2.89
CA SER A 220 16.50 -0.05 1.47
C SER A 220 17.48 -0.92 0.71
N PHE A 221 16.97 -1.80 -0.16
CA PHE A 221 17.74 -2.72 -0.99
C PHE A 221 17.29 -2.59 -2.44
N SER A 222 18.21 -2.35 -3.38
CA SER A 222 17.86 -2.33 -4.80
C SER A 222 17.27 -3.67 -5.23
N LEU A 223 16.11 -3.63 -5.89
CA LEU A 223 15.41 -4.83 -6.30
C LEU A 223 15.97 -5.32 -7.64
N THR A 224 16.93 -6.24 -7.60
CA THR A 224 17.60 -6.81 -8.78
C THR A 224 17.12 -8.22 -9.12
N GLN A 225 16.40 -8.86 -8.21
CA GLN A 225 15.92 -10.23 -8.31
C GLN A 225 14.52 -10.33 -7.67
N LYS A 226 13.75 -11.35 -8.07
CA LYS A 226 12.36 -11.57 -7.63
C LYS A 226 12.24 -12.22 -6.26
N ASP A 227 13.29 -12.86 -5.79
CA ASP A 227 13.36 -13.50 -4.48
C ASP A 227 14.78 -13.39 -3.94
N GLY A 228 14.93 -13.43 -2.62
CA GLY A 228 16.24 -13.35 -1.99
C GLY A 228 16.17 -13.15 -0.50
N LYS A 229 17.34 -12.92 0.10
CA LYS A 229 17.51 -12.67 1.52
C LYS A 229 18.17 -11.34 1.75
N VAL A 230 17.66 -10.57 2.70
CA VAL A 230 18.31 -9.36 3.19
C VAL A 230 18.49 -9.44 4.70
N LYS A 231 19.54 -8.81 5.20
CA LYS A 231 19.84 -8.76 6.64
C LYS A 231 19.69 -7.33 7.11
N ILE A 232 18.92 -7.13 8.17
CA ILE A 232 18.77 -5.83 8.84
C ILE A 232 19.19 -5.94 10.30
N LEU A 233 19.74 -4.85 10.84
CA LEU A 233 20.09 -4.76 12.25
C LEU A 233 18.84 -4.51 13.09
N LYS A 234 18.81 -5.07 14.30
CA LYS A 234 17.74 -4.78 15.25
C LYS A 234 17.91 -3.40 15.86
N PRO A 235 16.82 -2.64 16.09
CA PRO A 235 16.87 -1.48 16.98
C PRO A 235 17.09 -1.93 18.44
N GLU A 236 17.47 -0.99 19.29
CA GLU A 236 17.55 -1.22 20.73
C GLU A 236 16.19 -1.69 21.29
N ASN A 237 16.24 -2.59 22.27
CA ASN A 237 15.07 -3.17 22.95
C ASN A 237 14.09 -3.93 22.02
N TYR A 238 14.55 -4.34 20.83
CA TYR A 238 13.74 -5.13 19.91
C TYR A 238 13.20 -6.41 20.55
N ASN A 239 11.91 -6.65 20.39
CA ASN A 239 11.25 -7.91 20.76
C ASN A 239 10.04 -8.18 19.85
N LEU A 240 9.62 -9.45 19.76
CA LEU A 240 8.56 -9.87 18.82
C LEU A 240 7.16 -9.38 19.22
N ASN A 241 6.94 -9.03 20.49
CA ASN A 241 5.64 -8.60 20.99
C ASN A 241 5.38 -7.13 20.68
N ASP A 242 6.38 -6.27 20.85
CA ASP A 242 6.25 -4.83 20.70
C ASP A 242 6.64 -4.34 19.31
N PHE A 243 7.32 -5.18 18.52
CA PHE A 243 7.77 -4.81 17.18
C PHE A 243 7.06 -5.61 16.09
N GLN A 244 7.05 -5.04 14.89
CA GLN A 244 6.68 -5.72 13.67
C GLN A 244 7.51 -5.21 12.49
N ILE A 245 7.51 -5.98 11.40
CA ILE A 245 8.22 -5.64 10.17
C ILE A 245 7.20 -5.40 9.07
N ILE A 246 7.30 -4.24 8.43
CA ILE A 246 6.55 -3.90 7.23
C ILE A 246 7.58 -3.74 6.12
N GLY A 247 7.35 -4.36 4.97
CA GLY A 247 8.17 -4.09 3.80
C GLY A 247 7.33 -3.75 2.59
N PHE A 248 7.89 -2.91 1.74
CA PHE A 248 7.21 -2.38 0.57
C PHE A 248 8.20 -2.16 -0.55
N ILE A 249 7.74 -2.29 -1.78
CA ILE A 249 8.56 -1.96 -2.96
C ILE A 249 8.15 -0.57 -3.45
N GLN A 250 9.13 0.31 -3.57
CA GLN A 250 8.96 1.70 -3.96
C GLN A 250 9.79 2.02 -5.20
N ASN A 251 9.21 2.77 -6.13
CA ASN A 251 9.95 3.38 -7.22
C ASN A 251 10.78 4.55 -6.67
N THR A 252 12.10 4.48 -6.82
CA THR A 252 13.05 5.44 -6.23
C THR A 252 13.20 6.74 -7.01
N VAL A 253 12.54 6.86 -8.16
CA VAL A 253 12.51 8.09 -8.97
C VAL A 253 11.20 8.85 -8.78
N THR A 254 10.08 8.15 -8.61
CA THR A 254 8.75 8.77 -8.48
C THR A 254 8.21 8.78 -7.05
N GLY A 255 8.84 8.06 -6.13
CA GLY A 255 8.32 7.87 -4.78
C GLY A 255 7.12 6.92 -4.69
N LYS A 256 6.54 6.47 -5.80
CA LYS A 256 5.34 5.62 -5.78
C LYS A 256 5.63 4.27 -5.13
N ILE A 257 4.80 3.91 -4.15
CA ILE A 257 4.82 2.59 -3.52
C ILE A 257 3.89 1.66 -4.32
N LEU A 258 4.43 0.51 -4.73
CA LEU A 258 3.84 -0.38 -5.73
C LEU A 258 3.16 -1.60 -5.08
N ILE A 259 3.71 -2.07 -3.97
CA ILE A 259 3.15 -3.15 -3.15
C ILE A 259 3.74 -3.06 -1.74
N THR A 260 3.01 -3.57 -0.75
CA THR A 260 3.43 -3.65 0.64
C THR A 260 2.91 -4.92 1.27
N THR A 261 3.59 -5.39 2.31
CA THR A 261 3.15 -6.50 3.16
C THR A 261 3.73 -6.37 4.56
N LYS A 262 3.12 -7.07 5.50
CA LYS A 262 3.72 -7.31 6.83
C LYS A 262 4.50 -8.62 6.75
N ALA A 263 5.70 -8.66 7.36
CA ALA A 263 6.45 -9.90 7.41
C ALA A 263 5.83 -10.87 8.43
N ASP A 264 5.77 -12.14 8.05
CA ASP A 264 5.49 -13.23 8.98
C ASP A 264 6.73 -13.42 9.86
N LEU A 265 6.57 -13.21 11.17
CA LEU A 265 7.65 -13.36 12.14
C LEU A 265 7.69 -14.82 12.62
N GLN A 266 8.83 -15.47 12.38
CA GLN A 266 9.13 -16.83 12.84
C GLN A 266 10.14 -16.83 13.99
#